data_AF-A0A1I5SCR0-F1
#
_entry.id   AF-A0A1I5SCR0-F1
#
_cell.length_a   1.000
_cell.length_b   1.000
_cell.length_c   1.000
_cell.angle_alpha   90.00
_cell.angle_beta   90.00
_cell.angle_gamma   90.00
#
_symmetry.space_group_name_H-M   'P 1'
#
loop_
_entity.id
_entity.type
_entity.pdbx_description
1 polymer ?
#
loop_
_entity_poly.entity_id
_entity_poly.type
_entity_poly.pdbx_seq_one_letter_code
_entity_poly.pdbx_strand_id
1 'polypeptide(L)'
;METRQVVIEDWEGDGAIRIPDEALQEMGVDVGDSLYLIEEYVGTTRCLVLSKTPRIPDRVDELVDHWESFGKAAADSDAKDE
;
A
#
# COMPACT_ATOMS: atom_id res chain seq x y z
N MET A 1 -2.85 -5.60 18.83
CA MET A 1 -2.32 -6.33 17.66
C MET A 1 -1.72 -7.61 18.20
N GLU A 2 -2.31 -8.75 17.87
CA GLU A 2 -1.69 -10.05 18.17
C GLU A 2 -0.50 -10.23 17.22
N THR A 3 0.66 -10.56 17.75
CA THR A 3 1.84 -10.91 16.95
C THR A 3 1.87 -12.42 16.75
N ARG A 4 1.89 -12.86 15.49
CA ARG A 4 2.06 -14.27 15.15
C ARG A 4 3.41 -14.46 14.47
N GLN A 5 4.17 -15.43 14.96
CA GLN A 5 5.36 -15.88 14.27
C GLN A 5 4.93 -16.73 13.07
N VAL A 6 5.44 -16.38 11.90
CA VAL A 6 5.27 -17.17 10.67
C VAL A 6 6.61 -17.77 10.27
N VAL A 7 6.56 -18.91 9.60
CA VAL A 7 7.72 -19.60 9.03
C VAL A 7 7.57 -19.60 7.52
N ILE A 8 8.67 -19.38 6.80
CA ILE A 8 8.72 -19.52 5.35
C ILE A 8 8.86 -21.02 5.05
N GLU A 9 7.91 -21.57 4.31
CA GLU A 9 7.89 -22.96 3.88
C GLU A 9 8.36 -23.07 2.43
N ASP A 10 8.86 -24.24 2.04
CA ASP A 10 9.15 -24.54 0.64
C ASP A 10 7.88 -25.04 -0.05
N TRP A 11 7.56 -24.46 -1.19
CA TRP A 11 6.47 -24.90 -2.05
C TRP A 11 6.93 -24.94 -3.50
N GLU A 12 7.18 -26.16 -3.99
CA GLU A 12 7.65 -26.41 -5.36
C GLU A 12 8.96 -25.66 -5.71
N GLY A 13 9.80 -25.41 -4.69
CA GLY A 13 11.06 -24.67 -4.83
C GLY A 13 10.96 -23.17 -4.59
N ASP A 14 9.75 -22.64 -4.37
CA ASP A 14 9.52 -21.24 -3.99
C ASP A 14 9.21 -21.12 -2.49
N GLY A 15 9.68 -20.03 -1.87
CA GLY A 15 9.37 -19.71 -0.48
C GLY A 15 7.94 -19.18 -0.33
N ALA A 16 7.12 -19.84 0.48
CA ALA A 16 5.73 -19.44 0.76
C ALA A 16 5.54 -19.09 2.24
N ILE A 17 4.66 -18.13 2.51
CA ILE A 17 4.22 -17.78 3.88
C ILE A 17 2.74 -18.12 3.99
N ARG A 18 2.36 -18.84 5.05
CA ARG A 18 0.95 -19.08 5.35
C ARG A 18 0.30 -17.84 5.96
N ILE A 19 -0.76 -17.37 5.34
CA ILE A 19 -1.59 -16.28 5.83
C ILE A 19 -2.87 -16.90 6.40
N PRO A 20 -3.30 -16.54 7.62
CA PRO A 20 -4.55 -17.03 8.18
C PRO A 20 -5.76 -16.63 7.30
N ASP A 21 -6.71 -17.54 7.15
CA ASP A 21 -7.92 -17.31 6.35
C ASP A 21 -8.70 -16.08 6.83
N GLU A 22 -8.70 -15.81 8.14
CA GLU A 22 -9.37 -14.62 8.69
C GLU A 22 -8.77 -13.32 8.12
N ALA A 23 -7.45 -13.26 7.98
CA ALA A 23 -6.77 -12.09 7.42
C ALA A 23 -7.05 -11.94 5.92
N LEU A 24 -7.11 -13.05 5.17
CA LEU A 24 -7.49 -13.04 3.75
C LEU A 24 -8.94 -12.56 3.56
N GLN A 25 -9.87 -13.05 4.39
CA GLN A 25 -11.28 -12.66 4.37
C GLN A 25 -11.48 -11.18 4.74
N GLU A 26 -10.81 -10.69 5.78
CA GLU A 26 -10.83 -9.26 6.16
C GLU A 26 -10.31 -8.37 5.01
N MET A 27 -9.28 -8.82 4.31
CA MET A 27 -8.78 -8.15 3.12
C MET A 27 -9.66 -8.39 1.88
N GLY A 28 -10.65 -9.28 1.92
CA GLY A 28 -11.50 -9.65 0.79
C GLY A 28 -10.69 -10.17 -0.40
N VAL A 29 -9.77 -11.10 -0.14
CA VAL A 29 -8.91 -11.77 -1.13
C VAL A 29 -9.18 -13.27 -1.07
N ASP A 30 -9.21 -13.93 -2.23
CA ASP A 30 -9.45 -15.37 -2.34
C ASP A 30 -8.30 -16.09 -3.07
N VAL A 31 -8.30 -17.42 -3.04
CA VAL A 31 -7.32 -18.25 -3.73
C VAL A 31 -7.40 -18.00 -5.23
N GLY A 32 -6.25 -17.62 -5.82
CA GLY A 32 -6.13 -17.28 -7.24
C GLY A 32 -6.06 -15.78 -7.51
N ASP A 33 -6.36 -14.93 -6.51
CA ASP A 33 -6.13 -13.50 -6.61
C ASP A 33 -4.63 -13.17 -6.60
N SER A 34 -4.29 -12.03 -7.22
CA SER A 34 -2.93 -11.50 -7.22
C SER A 34 -2.84 -10.25 -6.34
N LEU A 35 -1.79 -10.19 -5.52
CA LEU A 35 -1.48 -9.04 -4.67
C LEU A 35 -0.09 -8.51 -5.01
N TYR A 36 0.14 -7.24 -4.66
CA TYR A 36 1.45 -6.61 -4.70
C TYR A 36 2.15 -6.79 -3.35
N LEU A 37 3.40 -7.25 -3.40
CA LEU A 37 4.30 -7.28 -2.25
C LEU A 37 5.20 -6.03 -2.29
N ILE A 38 5.05 -5.16 -1.29
CA ILE A 38 5.69 -3.85 -1.23
C ILE A 38 6.57 -3.81 0.02
N GLU A 39 7.76 -3.22 -0.09
CA GLU A 39 8.65 -3.00 1.05
C GLU A 39 8.52 -1.55 1.53
N GLU A 40 7.97 -1.35 2.73
CA GLU A 40 7.63 -0.02 3.27
C GLU A 40 8.10 0.14 4.72
N TYR A 41 8.31 1.38 5.16
CA TYR A 41 8.62 1.69 6.56
C TYR A 41 7.35 1.99 7.37
N VAL A 42 7.03 1.12 8.32
CA VAL A 42 6.00 1.40 9.34
C VAL A 42 6.68 2.04 10.54
N GLY A 43 6.63 3.37 10.58
CA GLY A 43 7.39 4.18 11.55
C GLY A 43 8.89 4.12 11.24
N THR A 44 9.66 3.41 12.06
CA THR A 44 11.12 3.22 11.86
C THR A 44 11.50 1.79 11.47
N THR A 45 10.52 0.89 11.34
CA THR A 45 10.76 -0.51 11.02
C THR A 45 10.42 -0.79 9.56
N ARG A 46 11.33 -1.48 8.86
CA ARG A 46 11.11 -1.94 7.48
C ARG A 46 10.22 -3.19 7.49
N CYS A 47 9.12 -3.15 6.76
CA CYS A 47 8.08 -4.16 6.73
C CYS A 47 7.80 -4.60 5.30
N LEU A 48 7.36 -5.85 5.13
CA LEU A 48 6.73 -6.33 3.91
C LEU A 48 5.21 -6.14 4.04
N VAL A 49 4.61 -5.48 3.05
CA VAL A 49 3.18 -5.15 3.01
C VAL A 49 2.55 -5.80 1.79
N LEU A 50 1.41 -6.47 2.00
CA LEU A 50 0.58 -7.01 0.92
C LEU A 50 -0.53 -6.00 0.59
N SER A 51 -0.66 -5.66 -0.69
CA SER A 51 -1.62 -4.67 -1.18
C SER A 51 -2.39 -5.16 -2.40
N LYS A 52 -3.67 -4.78 -2.50
CA LYS A 52 -4.46 -4.97 -3.73
C LYS A 52 -4.13 -3.95 -4.81
N THR A 53 -3.49 -2.83 -4.44
CA THR A 53 -3.08 -1.78 -5.37
C THR A 53 -1.56 -1.76 -5.54
N PRO A 54 -1.05 -1.40 -6.74
CA PRO A 54 0.39 -1.39 -7.01
C PRO A 54 1.18 -0.38 -6.17
N ARG A 55 0.50 0.65 -5.68
CA ARG A 55 1.04 1.66 -4.79
C ARG A 55 0.21 1.69 -3.53
N ILE A 56 0.90 1.67 -2.39
CA ILE A 56 0.37 2.27 -1.18
C ILE A 56 0.63 3.77 -1.39
N PRO A 57 -0.38 4.65 -1.36
CA PRO A 57 -0.15 6.07 -1.52
C PRO A 57 0.87 6.48 -0.46
N ASP A 58 2.06 6.88 -0.90
CA ASP A 58 3.05 7.40 0.01
C ASP A 58 2.39 8.57 0.75
N ARG A 59 2.68 8.75 2.05
CA ARG A 59 2.29 9.98 2.76
C ARG A 59 2.78 11.25 2.04
N VAL A 60 3.76 11.11 1.16
CA VAL A 60 4.29 12.16 0.30
C VAL A 60 3.43 12.36 -0.95
N ASP A 61 2.87 11.30 -1.55
CA ASP A 61 1.98 11.43 -2.72
C ASP A 61 0.72 12.23 -2.36
N GLU A 62 0.12 12.00 -1.18
CA GLU A 62 -0.99 12.83 -0.69
C GLU A 62 -0.57 14.31 -0.48
N LEU A 63 0.66 14.56 -0.03
CA LEU A 63 1.15 15.93 0.16
C LEU A 63 1.42 16.62 -1.18
N VAL A 64 1.94 15.92 -2.17
CA VAL A 64 2.22 16.46 -3.51
C VAL A 64 0.91 16.70 -4.28
N ASP A 65 -0.05 15.79 -4.22
CA ASP A 65 -1.38 15.97 -4.82
C ASP A 65 -2.12 17.19 -4.23
N HIS A 66 -1.95 17.43 -2.93
CA HIS A 66 -2.52 18.62 -2.28
C HIS A 66 -1.88 19.92 -2.81
N TRP A 67 -0.58 19.92 -3.09
CA TRP A 67 0.14 21.09 -3.60
C TRP A 67 -0.21 21.40 -5.07
N GLU A 68 -0.43 20.39 -5.90
CA GLU A 68 -0.93 20.61 -7.27
C GLU A 68 -2.35 21.19 -7.29
N SER A 69 -3.20 20.82 -6.33
CA SER A 69 -4.54 21.41 -6.17
C SER A 69 -4.49 22.90 -5.78
N PHE A 70 -3.58 23.28 -4.88
CA PHE A 70 -3.35 24.69 -4.52
C PHE A 70 -2.73 25.50 -5.67
N GLY A 71 -1.81 24.92 -6.44
CA GLY A 71 -1.22 25.56 -7.62
C GLY A 71 -2.26 25.86 -8.71
N LYS A 72 -3.23 24.96 -8.91
CA LYS A 72 -4.34 25.16 -9.85
C LYS A 72 -5.31 26.24 -9.37
N ALA A 73 -5.65 26.27 -8.08
CA ALA A 73 -6.51 27.30 -7.50
C ALA A 73 -5.91 28.71 -7.61
N ALA A 74 -4.59 28.85 -7.47
CA ALA A 74 -3.90 30.13 -7.62
C ALA A 74 -3.86 30.63 -9.08
N ALA A 75 -3.69 29.72 -10.05
CA ALA A 75 -3.66 30.06 -11.48
C ALA A 75 -5.04 30.49 -12.02
N ASP A 76 -6.13 29.92 -11.52
CA ASP A 76 -7.50 30.31 -11.92
C ASP A 76 -7.93 31.69 -11.37
N SER A 77 -7.29 32.18 -10.30
CA SER A 77 -7.53 33.53 -9.76
C SER A 77 -6.78 34.65 -10.51
N ASP A 78 -5.69 34.34 -11.20
CA ASP A 78 -4.89 35.32 -11.94
C ASP A 78 -5.47 35.59 -13.36
N ALA A 79 -6.26 34.65 -13.91
CA ALA A 79 -6.88 34.78 -15.23
C ALA A 79 -8.19 35.60 -15.27
N LYS A 80 -8.58 36.21 -14.15
CA LYS A 80 -9.84 36.97 -14.01
C LYS A 80 -9.68 38.48 -13.86
N ASP A 81 -8.44 38.98 -13.82
CA ASP A 81 -8.10 40.39 -13.79
C ASP A 81 -7.24 40.78 -15.02
N GLU A 82 -7.81 40.63 -16.24
CA GLU A 82 -7.37 41.34 -17.46
C GLU A 82 -8.58 41.87 -18.25
#